data_AF-A0A0F8K4K6-F1
#
_entry.id   AF-A0A0F8K4K6-F1
#
_cell.length_a   1.000
_cell.length_b   1.000
_cell.length_c   1.000
_cell.angle_alpha   90.00
_cell.angle_beta   90.00
_cell.angle_gamma   90.00
#
_symmetry.space_group_name_H-M   'P 1'
#
loop_
_entity.id
_entity.type
_entity.pdbx_description
1 polymer ?
#
loop_
_entity_poly.entity_id
_entity_poly.type
_entity_poly.pdbx_seq_one_letter_code
_entity_poly.pdbx_strand_id
1 'polypeptide(L)'
;MTETESKWDEKLKRFFKDYYWNEILQLANEYPDQRSLAVDFTDIEKFDRDLSREFLEHPGELISAAEAALKEIDLPVEKNLEQAHVRVIKIPNRIPIRELRSKHLTRFVAIEGMIRKATEVRPRITKAAFQCLRCGHLTIVEQNSFKFEEPFAGCEEETCGKKGPFKVSIEDSTFIDAQKLQIQESPENLKGGSQPQSLEVDSEDDLTGNVTPGDRVIINGVLKSRQRTLKDGKSTFYDLILEANSIERLDKDYDELEISAEEEEQILELSRDPAIYEKIISSIAPSIYGYEDIKEALALQLFSGVVKNLPDGSRTRGDIHMMLVGDPGIAKSQLLRYVVKLSPRGVFASGRSASASGLTAVSYTHLRAHET
;
A
#
# COMPACT_ATOMS: atom_id res chain seq x y z
N MET A 1 -27.10 23.68 1.54
CA MET A 1 -26.07 24.29 0.69
C MET A 1 -25.77 23.27 -0.38
N THR A 2 -26.09 23.62 -1.62
CA THR A 2 -26.13 22.74 -2.79
C THR A 2 -24.79 22.08 -3.02
N GLU A 3 -24.75 20.75 -2.91
CA GLU A 3 -23.69 19.91 -3.43
C GLU A 3 -23.46 20.30 -4.88
N THR A 4 -22.23 20.69 -5.18
CA THR A 4 -21.84 20.98 -6.55
C THR A 4 -21.69 19.61 -7.20
N GLU A 5 -22.74 19.10 -7.83
CA GLU A 5 -22.67 17.87 -8.63
C GLU A 5 -21.43 17.99 -9.52
N SER A 6 -20.42 17.18 -9.22
CA SER A 6 -19.22 17.14 -10.03
C SER A 6 -19.65 16.68 -11.40
N LYS A 7 -19.06 17.28 -12.44
CA LYS A 7 -19.27 16.87 -13.85
C LYS A 7 -19.11 15.35 -14.05
N TRP A 8 -18.42 14.69 -13.12
CA TRP A 8 -18.07 13.27 -13.18
C TRP A 8 -19.03 12.35 -12.41
N ASP A 9 -19.94 12.86 -11.57
CA ASP A 9 -20.74 12.03 -10.65
C ASP A 9 -21.61 11.00 -11.39
N GLU A 10 -22.37 11.43 -12.39
CA GLU A 10 -23.18 10.50 -13.21
C GLU A 10 -22.33 9.47 -13.94
N LYS A 11 -21.14 9.89 -14.43
CA LYS A 11 -20.21 8.98 -15.12
C LYS A 11 -19.64 7.93 -14.17
N LEU A 12 -19.26 8.32 -12.96
CA LEU A 12 -18.71 7.43 -11.94
C LEU A 12 -19.78 6.44 -11.45
N LYS A 13 -21.02 6.90 -11.21
CA LYS A 13 -22.15 6.02 -10.89
C LYS A 13 -22.39 4.97 -11.97
N ARG A 14 -22.35 5.39 -13.25
CA ARG A 14 -22.47 4.47 -14.38
C ARG A 14 -21.31 3.48 -14.44
N PHE A 15 -20.08 3.96 -14.30
CA PHE A 15 -18.88 3.12 -14.27
C PHE A 15 -18.98 2.02 -13.21
N PHE A 16 -19.35 2.38 -11.98
CA PHE A 16 -19.52 1.42 -10.89
C PHE A 16 -20.59 0.37 -11.17
N LYS A 17 -21.73 0.77 -11.73
CA LYS A 17 -22.80 -0.18 -12.10
C LYS A 17 -22.41 -1.10 -13.25
N ASP A 18 -21.67 -0.59 -14.23
CA ASP A 18 -21.30 -1.34 -15.43
C ASP A 18 -20.14 -2.32 -15.16
N TYR A 19 -19.19 -1.97 -14.29
CA TYR A 19 -17.94 -2.74 -14.08
C TYR A 19 -17.79 -3.40 -12.71
N TYR A 20 -18.34 -2.82 -11.63
CA TYR A 20 -18.03 -3.21 -10.24
C TYR A 20 -19.28 -3.56 -9.41
N TRP A 21 -20.40 -3.89 -10.06
CA TRP A 21 -21.67 -4.10 -9.36
C TRP A 21 -21.61 -5.25 -8.35
N ASN A 22 -20.97 -6.36 -8.70
CA ASN A 22 -20.90 -7.53 -7.82
C ASN A 22 -19.99 -7.27 -6.62
N GLU A 23 -18.87 -6.58 -6.85
CA GLU A 23 -17.90 -6.17 -5.85
C GLU A 23 -18.51 -5.18 -4.87
N ILE A 24 -19.35 -4.27 -5.35
CA ILE A 24 -20.11 -3.34 -4.50
C ILE A 24 -21.14 -4.09 -3.65
N LEU A 25 -21.83 -5.11 -4.19
CA LEU A 25 -22.73 -5.94 -3.41
C LEU A 25 -21.98 -6.75 -2.34
N GLN A 26 -20.80 -7.27 -2.67
CA GLN A 26 -19.94 -7.95 -1.71
C GLN A 26 -19.49 -6.99 -0.60
N LEU A 27 -18.98 -5.81 -0.96
CA LEU A 27 -18.61 -4.77 -0.02
C LEU A 27 -19.78 -4.40 0.89
N ALA A 28 -20.98 -4.23 0.34
CA ALA A 28 -22.18 -3.95 1.14
C ALA A 28 -22.47 -5.07 2.15
N ASN A 29 -22.33 -6.33 1.75
CA ASN A 29 -22.54 -7.46 2.66
C ASN A 29 -21.50 -7.51 3.79
N GLU A 30 -20.23 -7.25 3.50
CA GLU A 30 -19.11 -7.31 4.44
C GLU A 30 -18.91 -6.01 5.25
N TYR A 31 -19.57 -4.92 4.89
CA TYR A 31 -19.51 -3.66 5.63
C TYR A 31 -20.09 -3.82 7.05
N PRO A 32 -19.44 -3.31 8.13
CA PRO A 32 -18.32 -2.36 8.12
C PRO A 32 -16.92 -2.98 8.27
N ASP A 33 -16.79 -4.30 8.21
CA ASP A 33 -15.51 -5.00 8.38
C ASP A 33 -14.60 -4.75 7.16
N GLN A 34 -15.19 -4.79 5.96
CA GLN A 34 -14.57 -4.28 4.74
C GLN A 34 -15.14 -2.90 4.39
N ARG A 35 -14.26 -1.94 4.12
CA ARG A 35 -14.65 -0.55 3.83
C ARG A 35 -14.17 -0.04 2.47
N SER A 36 -13.45 -0.85 1.72
CA SER A 36 -12.78 -0.40 0.51
C SER A 36 -13.22 -1.16 -0.73
N LEU A 37 -13.54 -0.42 -1.79
CA LEU A 37 -13.70 -0.96 -3.14
C LEU A 37 -12.37 -0.78 -3.88
N ALA A 38 -11.75 -1.89 -4.28
CA ALA A 38 -10.58 -1.87 -5.13
C ALA A 38 -10.99 -1.67 -6.61
N VAL A 39 -10.45 -0.64 -7.25
CA VAL A 39 -10.76 -0.29 -8.65
C VAL A 39 -9.48 -0.36 -9.48
N ASP A 40 -9.49 -1.21 -10.52
CA ASP A 40 -8.39 -1.33 -11.48
C ASP A 40 -8.36 -0.10 -12.39
N PHE A 41 -7.22 0.61 -12.42
CA PHE A 41 -7.06 1.78 -13.29
C PHE A 41 -7.27 1.44 -14.78
N THR A 42 -6.98 0.21 -15.20
CA THR A 42 -7.19 -0.21 -16.59
C THR A 42 -8.68 -0.25 -16.97
N ASP A 43 -9.58 -0.45 -16.01
CA ASP A 43 -11.02 -0.41 -16.28
C ASP A 43 -11.53 1.03 -16.42
N ILE A 44 -10.98 1.96 -15.63
CA ILE A 44 -11.24 3.39 -15.81
C ILE A 44 -10.80 3.83 -17.21
N GLU A 45 -9.63 3.39 -17.66
CA GLU A 45 -9.11 3.71 -19.01
C GLU A 45 -9.95 3.11 -20.14
N LYS A 46 -10.48 1.90 -19.95
CA LYS A 46 -11.41 1.25 -20.92
C LYS A 46 -12.75 1.98 -20.98
N PHE A 47 -13.27 2.45 -19.84
CA PHE A 47 -14.55 3.13 -19.76
C PHE A 47 -14.50 4.53 -20.39
N ASP A 48 -13.56 5.37 -19.96
CA ASP A 48 -13.42 6.74 -20.46
C ASP A 48 -11.97 7.25 -20.30
N ARG A 49 -11.31 7.54 -21.43
CA ARG A 49 -9.93 8.03 -21.46
C ARG A 49 -9.77 9.44 -20.90
N ASP A 50 -10.80 10.28 -20.99
CA ASP A 50 -10.74 11.63 -20.42
C ASP A 50 -10.84 11.54 -18.91
N LEU A 51 -11.70 10.65 -18.39
CA LEU A 51 -11.80 10.37 -16.96
C LEU A 51 -10.48 9.84 -16.39
N SER A 52 -9.84 8.88 -17.07
CA SER A 52 -8.58 8.29 -16.59
C SER A 52 -7.44 9.33 -16.57
N ARG A 53 -7.38 10.23 -17.55
CA ARG A 53 -6.43 11.34 -17.56
C ARG A 53 -6.66 12.31 -16.41
N GLU A 54 -7.91 12.71 -16.20
CA GLU A 54 -8.29 13.61 -15.12
C GLU A 54 -7.95 12.99 -13.76
N PHE A 55 -8.12 11.68 -13.60
CA PHE A 55 -7.77 10.96 -12.37
C PHE A 55 -6.27 11.07 -12.03
N LEU A 56 -5.41 11.08 -13.05
CA LEU A 56 -3.95 11.23 -12.84
C LEU A 56 -3.53 12.68 -12.58
N GLU A 57 -4.22 13.65 -13.18
CA GLU A 57 -3.88 15.07 -13.11
C GLU A 57 -4.51 15.78 -11.88
N HIS A 58 -5.77 15.44 -11.54
CA HIS A 58 -6.58 16.04 -10.48
C HIS A 58 -7.27 14.97 -9.58
N PRO A 59 -6.51 14.08 -8.91
CA PRO A 59 -7.07 12.96 -8.14
C PRO A 59 -7.93 13.36 -6.95
N GLY A 60 -7.64 14.47 -6.26
CA GLY A 60 -8.31 14.80 -4.98
C GLY A 60 -9.81 15.01 -5.11
N GLU A 61 -10.23 15.76 -6.13
CA GLU A 61 -11.65 15.99 -6.43
C GLU A 61 -12.32 14.72 -6.94
N LEU A 62 -11.63 13.95 -7.78
CA LEU A 62 -12.17 12.72 -8.36
C LEU A 62 -12.31 11.57 -7.38
N ILE A 63 -11.37 11.39 -6.44
CA ILE A 63 -11.50 10.38 -5.37
C ILE A 63 -12.70 10.74 -4.48
N SER A 64 -12.83 12.02 -4.11
CA SER A 64 -13.97 12.49 -3.30
C SER A 64 -15.31 12.29 -4.04
N ALA A 65 -15.35 12.60 -5.34
CA ALA A 65 -16.51 12.37 -6.19
C ALA A 65 -16.82 10.87 -6.36
N ALA A 66 -15.81 10.01 -6.47
CA ALA A 66 -15.96 8.57 -6.57
C ALA A 66 -16.52 7.97 -5.27
N GLU A 67 -16.04 8.41 -4.10
CA GLU A 67 -16.58 8.01 -2.80
C GLU A 67 -18.01 8.52 -2.60
N ALA A 68 -18.33 9.74 -3.02
CA ALA A 68 -19.70 10.26 -2.99
C ALA A 68 -20.63 9.47 -3.91
N ALA A 69 -20.20 9.18 -5.14
CA ALA A 69 -20.94 8.35 -6.08
C ALA A 69 -21.19 6.95 -5.53
N LEU A 70 -20.21 6.34 -4.85
CA LEU A 70 -20.37 5.02 -4.21
C LEU A 70 -21.44 5.04 -3.10
N LYS A 71 -21.50 6.13 -2.32
CA LYS A 71 -22.49 6.31 -1.23
C LYS A 71 -23.91 6.47 -1.74
N GLU A 72 -24.09 7.08 -2.90
CA GLU A 72 -25.39 7.37 -3.51
C GLU A 72 -25.92 6.25 -4.41
N ILE A 73 -25.16 5.16 -4.60
CA ILE A 73 -25.65 4.01 -5.34
C ILE A 73 -26.78 3.34 -4.56
N ASP A 74 -27.93 3.19 -5.21
CA ASP A 74 -29.07 2.47 -4.68
C ASP A 74 -28.76 0.97 -4.61
N LEU A 75 -28.64 0.44 -3.39
CA LEU A 75 -28.30 -0.95 -3.12
C LEU A 75 -29.55 -1.75 -2.75
N PRO A 76 -29.63 -3.03 -3.15
CA PRO A 76 -30.74 -3.90 -2.76
C PRO A 76 -30.73 -4.28 -1.26
N VAL A 77 -29.72 -3.83 -0.50
CA VAL A 77 -29.55 -4.08 0.94
C VAL A 77 -29.68 -2.75 1.67
N GLU A 78 -30.39 -2.72 2.81
CA GLU A 78 -30.50 -1.54 3.69
C GLU A 78 -29.17 -1.29 4.45
N LYS A 79 -28.10 -0.96 3.72
CA LYS A 79 -26.81 -0.56 4.30
C LYS A 79 -26.30 0.70 3.63
N ASN A 80 -25.88 1.66 4.44
CA ASN A 80 -25.30 2.92 3.98
C ASN A 80 -23.77 2.83 4.03
N LEU A 81 -23.12 3.01 2.88
CA LEU A 81 -21.67 2.96 2.72
C LEU A 81 -20.99 4.29 3.11
N GLU A 82 -21.42 4.95 4.20
CA GLU A 82 -21.04 6.34 4.51
C GLU A 82 -19.53 6.57 4.65
N GLN A 83 -18.80 5.55 5.12
CA GLN A 83 -17.35 5.57 5.31
C GLN A 83 -16.62 4.64 4.34
N ALA A 84 -17.24 4.27 3.23
CA ALA A 84 -16.56 3.46 2.22
C ALA A 84 -15.58 4.29 1.40
N HIS A 85 -14.45 3.67 1.06
CA HIS A 85 -13.35 4.25 0.31
C HIS A 85 -13.22 3.63 -1.08
N VAL A 86 -12.79 4.44 -2.03
CA VAL A 86 -12.44 3.97 -3.38
C VAL A 86 -10.91 3.91 -3.49
N ARG A 87 -10.38 2.70 -3.65
CA ARG A 87 -8.96 2.39 -3.65
C ARG A 87 -8.52 2.02 -5.07
N VAL A 88 -7.84 2.92 -5.77
CA VAL A 88 -7.42 2.70 -7.16
C VAL A 88 -6.07 1.99 -7.21
N ILE A 89 -6.02 0.86 -7.93
CA ILE A 89 -4.84 -0.02 -8.04
C ILE A 89 -4.33 -0.10 -9.49
N LYS A 90 -3.13 -0.68 -9.68
CA LYS A 90 -2.52 -0.95 -10.99
C LYS A 90 -2.33 0.28 -11.88
N ILE A 91 -1.91 1.39 -11.27
CA ILE A 91 -1.65 2.63 -11.99
C ILE A 91 -0.41 2.47 -12.88
N PRO A 92 -0.45 2.94 -14.15
CA PRO A 92 0.67 2.78 -15.08
C PRO A 92 1.87 3.68 -14.75
N ASN A 93 1.64 4.81 -14.10
CA ASN A 93 2.66 5.84 -13.84
C ASN A 93 3.51 5.52 -12.60
N ARG A 94 4.44 4.57 -12.75
CA ARG A 94 5.42 4.21 -11.72
C ARG A 94 6.61 5.15 -11.76
N ILE A 95 6.82 5.89 -10.68
CA ILE A 95 7.90 6.88 -10.58
C ILE A 95 8.88 6.45 -9.48
N PRO A 96 10.19 6.29 -9.80
CA PRO A 96 11.20 6.05 -8.79
C PRO A 96 11.26 7.20 -7.78
N ILE A 97 11.45 6.90 -6.49
CA ILE A 97 11.51 7.91 -5.41
C ILE A 97 12.51 9.03 -5.76
N ARG A 98 13.69 8.67 -6.27
CA ARG A 98 14.73 9.65 -6.64
C ARG A 98 14.39 10.56 -7.81
N GLU A 99 13.38 10.22 -8.60
CA GLU A 99 12.91 11.00 -9.74
C GLU A 99 11.74 11.92 -9.39
N LEU A 100 11.27 11.89 -8.14
CA LEU A 100 10.24 12.80 -7.66
C LEU A 100 10.70 14.26 -7.76
N ARG A 101 9.89 15.10 -8.43
CA ARG A 101 10.14 16.52 -8.70
C ARG A 101 8.85 17.30 -8.56
N SER A 102 8.95 18.63 -8.59
CA SER A 102 7.80 19.54 -8.51
C SER A 102 6.70 19.27 -9.54
N LYS A 103 7.04 18.77 -10.73
CA LYS A 103 6.06 18.40 -11.78
C LYS A 103 5.09 17.26 -11.38
N HIS A 104 5.40 16.52 -10.31
CA HIS A 104 4.56 15.44 -9.79
C HIS A 104 3.68 15.89 -8.62
N LEU A 105 3.85 17.11 -8.12
CA LEU A 105 3.01 17.62 -7.03
C LEU A 105 1.55 17.62 -7.46
N THR A 106 0.69 17.28 -6.49
CA THR A 106 -0.77 17.15 -6.61
C THR A 106 -1.26 16.14 -7.64
N ARG A 107 -0.36 15.34 -8.24
CA ARG A 107 -0.72 14.28 -9.18
C ARG A 107 -0.81 12.93 -8.49
N PHE A 108 -1.52 12.03 -9.14
CA PHE A 108 -1.62 10.64 -8.72
C PHE A 108 -0.43 9.85 -9.26
N VAL A 109 0.34 9.23 -8.37
CA VAL A 109 1.60 8.55 -8.69
C VAL A 109 1.67 7.20 -8.00
N ALA A 110 2.34 6.25 -8.65
CA ALA A 110 2.66 4.95 -8.07
C ALA A 110 4.14 4.92 -7.67
N ILE A 111 4.43 4.62 -6.41
CA ILE A 111 5.79 4.51 -5.86
C ILE A 111 6.05 3.08 -5.45
N GLU A 112 7.03 2.45 -6.10
CA GLU A 112 7.49 1.09 -5.78
C GLU A 112 8.70 1.15 -4.84
N GLY A 113 8.68 0.31 -3.80
CA GLY A 113 9.78 0.23 -2.85
C GLY A 113 9.53 -0.74 -1.70
N MET A 114 10.38 -0.69 -0.69
CA MET A 114 10.30 -1.49 0.52
C MET A 114 9.92 -0.61 1.71
N ILE A 115 9.02 -1.09 2.58
CA ILE A 115 8.70 -0.40 3.82
C ILE A 115 9.91 -0.45 4.76
N ARG A 116 10.48 0.71 5.07
CA ARG A 116 11.61 0.86 5.99
C ARG A 116 11.15 1.03 7.44
N LYS A 117 10.06 1.76 7.63
CA LYS A 117 9.51 2.07 8.96
C LYS A 117 8.00 2.20 8.87
N ALA A 118 7.32 1.64 9.86
CA ALA A 118 5.91 1.87 10.13
C ALA A 118 5.78 2.37 11.58
N THR A 119 5.04 3.45 11.80
CA THR A 119 4.69 3.87 13.17
C THR A 119 3.57 3.01 13.72
N GLU A 120 3.33 3.11 15.03
CA GLU A 120 2.07 2.64 15.61
C GLU A 120 0.89 3.35 14.96
N VAL A 121 -0.23 2.64 14.82
CA VAL A 121 -1.51 3.22 14.41
C VAL A 121 -2.03 4.12 15.53
N ARG A 122 -2.46 5.34 15.18
CA ARG A 122 -2.95 6.34 16.14
C ARG A 122 -4.16 7.06 15.57
N PRO A 123 -5.12 7.46 16.42
CA PRO A 123 -6.27 8.22 15.96
C PRO A 123 -5.86 9.64 15.54
N ARG A 124 -6.35 10.08 14.38
CA ARG A 124 -6.23 11.44 13.84
C ARG A 124 -7.63 12.05 13.75
N ILE A 125 -7.78 13.31 14.18
CA ILE A 125 -9.05 14.03 14.04
C ILE A 125 -9.21 14.46 12.58
N THR A 126 -10.35 14.12 11.97
CA THR A 126 -10.73 14.58 10.63
C THR A 126 -11.74 15.71 10.70
N LYS A 127 -12.68 15.64 11.65
CA LYS A 127 -13.65 16.70 11.94
C LYS A 127 -13.58 17.03 13.43
N ALA A 128 -13.12 18.24 13.74
CA ALA A 128 -13.00 18.70 15.11
C ALA A 128 -14.25 19.48 15.51
N ALA A 129 -14.95 19.02 16.53
CA ALA A 129 -16.07 19.74 17.13
C ALA A 129 -15.55 20.69 18.22
N PHE A 130 -15.76 21.99 18.02
CA PHE A 130 -15.34 23.04 18.93
C PHE A 130 -16.52 23.55 19.74
N GLN A 131 -16.51 23.29 21.04
CA GLN A 131 -17.45 23.84 21.98
C GLN A 131 -17.03 25.25 22.39
N CYS A 132 -17.88 26.24 22.14
CA CYS A 132 -17.66 27.60 22.62
C CYS A 132 -17.85 27.66 24.15
N LEU A 133 -16.83 28.07 24.90
CA LEU A 133 -16.91 28.17 26.36
C LEU A 133 -17.79 29.34 26.86
N ARG A 134 -18.31 30.18 25.96
CA ARG A 134 -19.19 31.31 26.31
C ARG A 134 -20.67 30.98 26.19
N CYS A 135 -21.07 30.30 25.11
CA CYS A 135 -22.47 29.99 24.81
C CYS A 135 -22.77 28.48 24.76
N GLY A 136 -21.75 27.61 24.78
CA GLY A 136 -21.91 26.16 24.70
C GLY A 136 -22.13 25.61 23.28
N HIS A 137 -22.29 26.46 22.26
CA HIS A 137 -22.53 26.05 20.88
C HIS A 137 -21.35 25.24 20.31
N LEU A 138 -21.65 24.19 19.55
CA LEU A 138 -20.69 23.31 18.89
C LEU A 138 -20.51 23.72 17.43
N THR A 139 -19.29 24.05 17.05
CA THR A 139 -18.92 24.37 15.67
C THR A 139 -17.99 23.28 15.14
N ILE A 140 -18.34 22.62 14.04
CA ILE A 140 -17.54 21.54 13.45
C ILE A 140 -16.64 22.11 12.36
N VAL A 141 -15.33 21.86 12.46
CA VAL A 141 -14.34 22.30 11.46
C VAL A 141 -13.56 21.10 10.93
N GLU A 142 -13.54 20.96 9.61
CA GLU A 142 -12.75 19.94 8.93
C GLU A 142 -11.24 20.21 9.07
N GLN A 143 -10.49 19.15 9.36
CA GLN A 143 -9.05 19.20 9.62
C GLN A 143 -8.29 18.64 8.42
N ASN A 144 -8.39 19.34 7.29
CA ASN A 144 -7.77 18.94 6.01
C ASN A 144 -6.31 19.40 5.87
N SER A 145 -5.81 20.21 6.80
CA SER A 145 -4.45 20.74 6.76
C SER A 145 -3.52 20.04 7.75
N PHE A 146 -2.21 20.18 7.54
CA PHE A 146 -1.19 19.64 8.44
C PHE A 146 -1.18 20.31 9.82
N LYS A 147 -1.92 21.40 10.00
CA LYS A 147 -2.02 22.13 11.27
C LYS A 147 -3.43 22.00 11.79
N PHE A 148 -3.54 21.96 13.12
CA PHE A 148 -4.85 21.99 13.74
C PHE A 148 -5.50 23.36 13.50
N GLU A 149 -6.67 23.36 12.89
CA GLU A 149 -7.41 24.55 12.49
C GLU A 149 -8.59 24.80 13.44
N GLU A 150 -8.60 25.98 14.04
CA GLU A 150 -9.70 26.45 14.89
C GLU A 150 -10.69 27.30 14.08
N PRO A 151 -11.95 27.46 14.55
CA PRO A 151 -12.93 28.32 13.90
C PRO A 151 -12.46 29.78 13.78
N PHE A 152 -11.99 30.17 12.59
CA PHE A 152 -11.38 31.49 12.36
C PHE A 152 -12.39 32.65 12.46
N ALA A 153 -13.65 32.39 12.09
CA ALA A 153 -14.73 33.37 12.10
C ALA A 153 -15.30 33.66 13.50
N GLY A 154 -14.93 32.85 14.51
CA GLY A 154 -15.58 32.86 15.82
C GLY A 154 -16.71 31.84 15.89
N CYS A 155 -17.52 31.92 16.94
CA CYS A 155 -18.65 31.01 17.12
C CYS A 155 -19.70 31.25 16.03
N GLU A 156 -20.17 30.19 15.37
CA GLU A 156 -21.20 30.24 14.32
C GLU A 156 -22.56 30.74 14.82
N GLU A 157 -22.80 30.60 16.12
CA GLU A 157 -23.99 31.13 16.77
C GLU A 157 -24.05 32.67 16.63
N GLU A 158 -25.06 33.17 15.90
CA GLU A 158 -25.24 34.59 15.58
C GLU A 158 -25.29 35.48 16.82
N THR A 159 -25.83 34.95 17.93
CA THR A 159 -25.92 35.66 19.21
C THR A 159 -24.58 35.75 19.95
N CYS A 160 -23.63 34.86 19.64
CA CYS A 160 -22.31 34.85 20.24
C CYS A 160 -21.31 35.64 19.39
N GLY A 161 -21.09 35.22 18.12
CA GLY A 161 -20.22 35.86 17.13
C GLY A 161 -18.78 36.15 17.57
N LYS A 162 -18.37 35.68 18.76
CA LYS A 162 -17.10 36.03 19.41
C LYS A 162 -16.05 34.98 19.08
N LYS A 163 -14.82 35.45 18.90
CA LYS A 163 -13.64 34.59 18.76
C LYS A 163 -13.20 34.09 20.14
N GLY A 164 -13.60 32.86 20.46
CA GLY A 164 -13.05 32.05 21.56
C GLY A 164 -13.34 32.53 22.99
N PRO A 165 -12.97 31.73 24.00
CA PRO A 165 -12.19 30.49 23.88
C PRO A 165 -13.04 29.27 23.48
N PHE A 166 -12.46 28.36 22.69
CA PHE A 166 -13.07 27.10 22.27
C PHE A 166 -12.39 25.92 22.95
N LYS A 167 -13.15 24.86 23.20
CA LYS A 167 -12.64 23.57 23.69
C LYS A 167 -13.04 22.48 22.69
N VAL A 168 -12.10 21.63 22.32
CA VAL A 168 -12.41 20.47 21.46
C VAL A 168 -13.24 19.48 22.26
N SER A 169 -14.43 19.14 21.75
CA SER A 169 -15.25 18.05 22.25
C SER A 169 -14.82 16.75 21.58
N ILE A 170 -14.23 15.84 22.35
CA ILE A 170 -13.78 14.54 21.82
C ILE A 170 -14.99 13.69 21.41
N GLU A 171 -16.07 13.75 22.19
CA GLU A 171 -17.29 12.95 21.97
C GLU A 171 -18.00 13.33 20.66
N ASP A 172 -17.98 14.62 20.30
CA ASP A 172 -18.62 15.14 19.08
C ASP A 172 -17.67 15.22 17.88
N SER A 173 -16.38 14.86 18.05
CA SER A 173 -15.38 14.90 16.98
C SER A 173 -15.31 13.56 16.25
N THR A 174 -14.98 13.60 14.96
CA THR A 174 -14.74 12.40 14.15
C THR A 174 -13.25 12.11 14.07
N PHE A 175 -12.89 10.86 14.32
CA PHE A 175 -11.52 10.35 14.24
C PHE A 175 -11.40 9.30 13.15
N ILE A 176 -10.22 9.20 12.57
CA ILE A 176 -9.80 8.15 11.64
C ILE A 176 -8.51 7.54 12.17
N ASP A 177 -8.31 6.24 11.95
CA ASP A 177 -7.03 5.63 12.23
C ASP A 177 -5.99 6.13 11.22
N ALA A 178 -4.81 6.50 11.71
CA ALA A 178 -3.74 7.03 10.87
C ALA A 178 -2.39 6.40 11.24
N GLN A 179 -1.58 6.15 10.22
CA GLN A 179 -0.26 5.55 10.35
C GLN A 179 0.72 6.27 9.42
N LYS A 180 1.94 6.51 9.92
CA LYS A 180 3.03 7.03 9.10
C LYS A 180 3.95 5.91 8.68
N LEU A 181 4.13 5.79 7.38
CA LEU A 181 5.02 4.84 6.75
C LEU A 181 6.22 5.58 6.14
N GLN A 182 7.33 4.88 6.03
CA GLN A 182 8.49 5.34 5.26
C GLN A 182 8.83 4.27 4.23
N ILE A 183 8.60 4.57 2.96
CA ILE A 183 9.00 3.72 1.84
C ILE A 183 10.41 4.08 1.39
N GLN A 184 11.18 3.07 1.00
CA GLN A 184 12.57 3.21 0.56
C GLN A 184 12.80 2.49 -0.77
N GLU A 185 13.68 3.04 -1.61
CA GLU A 185 14.07 2.39 -2.86
C GLU A 185 14.69 1.02 -2.59
N SER A 186 14.25 0.01 -3.36
CA SER A 186 14.81 -1.34 -3.28
C SER A 186 16.32 -1.32 -3.60
N PRO A 187 17.19 -1.85 -2.72
CA PRO A 187 18.64 -1.83 -2.92
C PRO A 187 19.10 -2.48 -4.23
N GLU A 188 18.33 -3.46 -4.72
CA GLU A 188 18.56 -4.19 -5.97
C GLU A 188 18.50 -3.28 -7.21
N ASN A 189 17.71 -2.21 -7.16
CA ASN A 189 17.53 -1.27 -8.26
C ASN A 189 18.59 -0.15 -8.26
N LEU A 190 19.47 -0.11 -7.25
CA LEU A 190 20.48 0.94 -7.12
C LEU A 190 21.73 0.61 -7.94
N LYS A 191 22.08 1.51 -8.86
CA LYS A 191 23.36 1.47 -9.56
C LYS A 191 24.47 2.04 -8.64
N GLY A 192 25.58 1.31 -8.54
CA GLY A 192 26.89 1.84 -8.12
C GLY A 192 26.99 2.42 -6.70
N GLY A 193 26.47 1.73 -5.67
CA GLY A 193 26.71 2.11 -4.27
C GLY A 193 26.07 3.44 -3.85
N SER A 194 25.13 3.97 -4.64
CA SER A 194 24.34 5.14 -4.26
C SER A 194 23.45 4.83 -3.04
N GLN A 195 23.27 5.81 -2.16
CA GLN A 195 22.41 5.63 -1.00
C GLN A 195 20.94 5.59 -1.43
N PRO A 196 20.15 4.61 -0.95
CA PRO A 196 18.71 4.55 -1.20
C PRO A 196 18.00 5.79 -0.67
N GLN A 197 17.13 6.38 -1.47
CA GLN A 197 16.26 7.46 -1.01
C GLN A 197 14.98 6.91 -0.38
N SER A 198 14.35 7.71 0.48
CA SER A 198 13.12 7.36 1.19
C SER A 198 12.09 8.48 1.11
N LEU A 199 10.81 8.12 1.15
CA LEU A 199 9.67 9.03 1.11
C LEU A 199 8.76 8.76 2.33
N GLU A 200 8.25 9.82 2.96
CA GLU A 200 7.21 9.71 4.00
C GLU A 200 5.85 9.48 3.32
N VAL A 201 5.08 8.54 3.85
CA VAL A 201 3.77 8.19 3.35
C VAL A 201 2.78 8.24 4.51
N ASP A 202 1.69 8.99 4.33
CA ASP A 202 0.57 9.02 5.26
C ASP A 202 -0.49 8.00 4.78
N SER A 203 -0.86 7.08 5.67
CA SER A 203 -1.83 6.00 5.45
C SER A 203 -2.97 6.15 6.47
N GLU A 204 -4.21 5.95 6.03
CA GLU A 204 -5.42 6.22 6.82
C GLU A 204 -6.47 5.11 6.70
N ASP A 205 -7.31 5.01 7.72
CA ASP A 205 -8.41 4.05 7.90
C ASP A 205 -7.98 2.59 7.62
N ASP A 206 -8.63 1.94 6.67
CA ASP A 206 -8.45 0.54 6.30
C ASP A 206 -7.07 0.20 5.77
N LEU A 207 -6.25 1.19 5.35
CA LEU A 207 -4.87 0.94 4.92
C LEU A 207 -3.89 0.76 6.08
N THR A 208 -4.28 1.20 7.29
CA THR A 208 -3.38 1.22 8.45
C THR A 208 -3.19 -0.20 9.01
N GLY A 209 -1.97 -0.51 9.45
CA GLY A 209 -1.64 -1.81 10.04
C GLY A 209 -1.46 -2.96 9.06
N ASN A 210 -1.72 -2.75 7.76
CA ASN A 210 -1.64 -3.81 6.74
C ASN A 210 -0.22 -4.10 6.24
N VAL A 211 0.76 -3.24 6.56
CA VAL A 211 2.14 -3.39 6.09
C VAL A 211 3.14 -3.37 7.23
N THR A 212 4.18 -4.17 7.08
CA THR A 212 5.26 -4.32 8.05
C THR A 212 6.62 -3.89 7.46
N PRO A 213 7.58 -3.46 8.30
CA PRO A 213 8.92 -3.17 7.84
C PRO A 213 9.58 -4.38 7.16
N GLY A 214 10.02 -4.20 5.93
CA GLY A 214 10.61 -5.25 5.07
C GLY A 214 9.74 -5.61 3.87
N ASP A 215 8.43 -5.33 3.92
CA ASP A 215 7.51 -5.67 2.82
C ASP A 215 7.82 -4.84 1.56
N ARG A 216 7.85 -5.51 0.40
CA ARG A 216 7.89 -4.87 -0.90
C ARG A 216 6.47 -4.49 -1.31
N VAL A 217 6.27 -3.22 -1.65
CA VAL A 217 4.95 -2.67 -1.95
C VAL A 217 5.00 -1.69 -3.11
N ILE A 218 3.86 -1.51 -3.77
CA ILE A 218 3.55 -0.37 -4.62
C ILE A 218 2.51 0.46 -3.88
N ILE A 219 2.84 1.71 -3.58
CA ILE A 219 1.91 2.63 -2.95
C ILE A 219 1.43 3.62 -4.00
N ASN A 220 0.12 3.65 -4.21
CA ASN A 220 -0.54 4.57 -5.11
C ASN A 220 -1.13 5.71 -4.28
N GLY A 221 -0.88 6.96 -4.69
CA GLY A 221 -1.29 8.08 -3.86
C GLY A 221 -1.10 9.44 -4.50
N VAL A 222 -1.55 10.47 -3.79
CA VAL A 222 -1.40 11.86 -4.19
C VAL A 222 -0.11 12.42 -3.59
N LEU A 223 0.80 12.90 -4.43
CA LEU A 223 2.04 13.51 -3.93
C LEU A 223 1.75 14.94 -3.45
N LYS A 224 1.91 15.18 -2.15
CA LYS A 224 1.79 16.50 -1.54
C LYS A 224 3.14 17.04 -1.09
N SER A 225 3.15 18.33 -0.76
CA SER A 225 4.31 19.00 -0.17
C SER A 225 3.94 19.61 1.17
N ARG A 226 4.85 19.49 2.14
CA ARG A 226 4.71 20.07 3.48
C ARG A 226 5.84 21.05 3.69
N GLN A 227 5.49 22.29 4.04
CA GLN A 227 6.49 23.32 4.32
C GLN A 227 7.33 22.92 5.53
N ARG A 228 8.65 22.86 5.37
CA ARG A 228 9.54 22.53 6.46
C ARG A 228 9.58 23.67 7.47
N THR A 229 9.43 23.35 8.74
CA THR A 229 9.56 24.33 9.83
C THR A 229 10.91 24.12 10.52
N LEU A 230 11.73 25.16 10.56
CA LEU A 230 13.02 25.21 11.24
C LEU A 230 12.85 25.95 12.59
N LYS A 231 13.88 25.91 13.44
CA LYS A 231 13.87 26.62 14.73
C LYS A 231 13.65 28.14 14.56
N ASP A 232 14.11 28.72 13.45
CA ASP A 232 13.97 30.14 13.13
C ASP A 232 12.73 30.48 12.29
N GLY A 233 11.80 29.54 12.11
CA GLY A 233 10.54 29.75 11.40
C GLY A 233 10.37 28.89 10.14
N LYS A 234 9.49 29.34 9.24
CA LYS A 234 9.10 28.60 8.03
C LYS A 234 10.22 28.64 6.99
N SER A 235 10.60 27.47 6.46
CA SER A 235 11.59 27.34 5.39
C SER A 235 10.96 27.56 4.00
N THR A 236 11.78 27.96 3.03
CA THR A 236 11.43 27.92 1.60
C THR A 236 11.52 26.50 1.03
N PHE A 237 12.13 25.56 1.76
CA PHE A 237 12.15 24.15 1.40
C PHE A 237 10.87 23.44 1.83
N TYR A 238 10.36 22.61 0.94
CA TYR A 238 9.20 21.77 1.15
C TYR A 238 9.63 20.31 1.12
N ASP A 239 9.17 19.55 2.10
CA ASP A 239 9.34 18.10 2.13
C ASP A 239 8.22 17.46 1.31
N LEU A 240 8.54 16.40 0.56
CA LEU A 240 7.56 15.63 -0.20
C LEU A 240 6.95 14.55 0.68
N ILE A 241 5.64 14.38 0.58
CA ILE A 241 4.87 13.37 1.32
C ILE A 241 3.87 12.75 0.34
N LEU A 242 3.69 11.44 0.41
CA LEU A 242 2.65 10.76 -0.35
C LEU A 242 1.46 10.47 0.56
N GLU A 243 0.28 10.93 0.18
CA GLU A 243 -0.96 10.46 0.82
C GLU A 243 -1.42 9.20 0.08
N ALA A 244 -1.41 8.06 0.78
CA ALA A 244 -1.74 6.78 0.19
C ALA A 244 -3.25 6.68 -0.10
N ASN A 245 -3.59 6.38 -1.35
CA ASN A 245 -4.92 5.94 -1.72
C ASN A 245 -5.01 4.42 -1.74
N SER A 246 -3.99 3.68 -2.18
CA SER A 246 -3.98 2.22 -2.11
C SER A 246 -2.56 1.68 -1.92
N ILE A 247 -2.44 0.48 -1.38
CA ILE A 247 -1.18 -0.21 -1.13
C ILE A 247 -1.28 -1.62 -1.71
N GLU A 248 -0.47 -1.93 -2.72
CA GLU A 248 -0.37 -3.24 -3.35
C GLU A 248 0.89 -3.95 -2.83
N ARG A 249 0.73 -5.08 -2.14
CA ARG A 249 1.86 -5.90 -1.69
C ARG A 249 2.42 -6.68 -2.89
N LEU A 250 3.74 -6.58 -3.11
CA LEU A 250 4.44 -7.33 -4.16
C LEU A 250 4.89 -8.70 -3.69
N ASP A 251 5.25 -8.80 -2.41
CA ASP A 251 5.52 -10.07 -1.75
C ASP A 251 4.17 -10.73 -1.47
N LYS A 252 3.61 -11.42 -2.47
CA LYS A 252 2.43 -12.26 -2.24
C LYS A 252 2.85 -13.36 -1.27
N ASP A 253 2.36 -13.31 -0.03
CA ASP A 253 2.43 -14.47 0.83
C ASP A 253 1.69 -15.62 0.12
N TYR A 254 2.12 -16.87 0.30
CA TYR A 254 1.49 -18.03 -0.36
C TYR A 254 -0.02 -18.10 -0.13
N ASP A 255 -0.48 -17.52 0.98
CA ASP A 255 -1.89 -17.45 1.40
C ASP A 255 -2.71 -16.39 0.64
N GLU A 256 -2.08 -15.47 -0.10
CA GLU A 256 -2.75 -14.39 -0.87
C GLU A 256 -2.82 -14.69 -2.40
N LEU A 257 -2.38 -15.88 -2.83
CA LEU A 257 -2.56 -16.31 -4.22
C LEU A 257 -4.02 -16.75 -4.45
N GLU A 258 -4.85 -15.83 -4.92
CA GLU A 258 -6.18 -16.18 -5.45
C GLU A 258 -6.01 -17.00 -6.73
N ILE A 259 -6.35 -18.28 -6.67
CA ILE A 259 -6.40 -19.19 -7.81
C ILE A 259 -7.81 -19.11 -8.38
N SER A 260 -7.95 -18.63 -9.61
CA SER A 260 -9.25 -18.64 -10.29
C SER A 260 -9.71 -20.08 -10.56
N ALA A 261 -11.03 -20.28 -10.72
CA ALA A 261 -11.58 -21.60 -11.02
C ALA A 261 -10.98 -22.22 -12.31
N GLU A 262 -10.66 -21.38 -13.30
CA GLU A 262 -9.99 -21.80 -14.53
C GLU A 262 -8.55 -22.25 -14.30
N GLU A 263 -7.79 -21.54 -13.45
CA GLU A 263 -6.43 -21.93 -13.08
C GLU A 263 -6.40 -23.21 -12.24
N GLU A 264 -7.37 -23.40 -11.34
CA GLU A 264 -7.50 -24.62 -10.55
C GLU A 264 -7.70 -25.85 -11.45
N GLU A 265 -8.56 -25.75 -12.46
CA GLU A 265 -8.79 -26.81 -13.43
C GLU A 265 -7.50 -27.16 -14.20
N GLN A 266 -6.75 -26.15 -14.65
CA GLN A 266 -5.46 -26.35 -15.32
C GLN A 266 -4.42 -27.01 -14.42
N ILE A 267 -4.34 -26.63 -13.15
CA ILE A 267 -3.44 -27.24 -12.17
C ILE A 267 -3.79 -28.71 -11.97
N LEU A 268 -5.10 -29.02 -11.83
CA LEU A 268 -5.57 -30.39 -11.68
C LEU A 268 -5.31 -31.24 -12.94
N GLU A 269 -5.47 -30.68 -14.13
CA GLU A 269 -5.13 -31.35 -15.38
C GLU A 269 -3.62 -31.64 -15.47
N LEU A 270 -2.78 -30.64 -15.19
CA LEU A 270 -1.32 -30.79 -15.16
C LEU A 270 -0.85 -31.82 -14.14
N SER A 271 -1.50 -31.90 -12.97
CA SER A 271 -1.15 -32.87 -11.93
C SER A 271 -1.32 -34.33 -12.36
N ARG A 272 -2.15 -34.58 -13.38
CA ARG A 272 -2.42 -35.93 -13.92
C ARG A 272 -1.47 -36.31 -15.06
N ASP A 273 -0.64 -35.39 -15.53
CA ASP A 273 0.32 -35.64 -16.60
C ASP A 273 1.46 -36.54 -16.10
N PRO A 274 1.69 -37.72 -16.72
CA PRO A 274 2.80 -38.61 -16.35
C PRO A 274 4.19 -37.98 -16.45
N ALA A 275 4.36 -36.98 -17.32
CA ALA A 275 5.62 -36.27 -17.54
C ALA A 275 5.75 -34.97 -16.73
N ILE A 276 4.87 -34.73 -15.75
CA ILE A 276 4.85 -33.49 -14.96
C ILE A 276 6.20 -33.19 -14.29
N TYR A 277 6.90 -34.22 -13.82
CA TYR A 277 8.19 -34.07 -13.15
C TYR A 277 9.25 -33.47 -14.08
N GLU A 278 9.37 -34.02 -15.29
CA GLU A 278 10.30 -33.53 -16.31
C GLU A 278 9.91 -32.13 -16.81
N LYS A 279 8.61 -31.85 -16.93
CA LYS A 279 8.09 -30.52 -17.28
C LYS A 279 8.46 -29.46 -16.25
N ILE A 280 8.37 -29.79 -14.96
CA ILE A 280 8.78 -28.87 -13.88
C ILE A 280 10.29 -28.60 -13.97
N ILE A 281 11.12 -29.65 -14.04
CA ILE A 281 12.58 -29.51 -14.10
C ILE A 281 13.01 -28.67 -15.32
N SER A 282 12.46 -28.98 -16.50
CA SER A 282 12.77 -28.26 -17.73
C SER A 282 12.29 -26.81 -17.74
N SER A 283 11.27 -26.47 -16.93
CA SER A 283 10.80 -25.09 -16.77
C SER A 283 11.68 -24.24 -15.84
N ILE A 284 12.58 -24.85 -15.04
CA ILE A 284 13.54 -24.12 -14.23
C ILE A 284 14.70 -23.61 -15.09
N ALA A 285 14.78 -22.29 -15.25
CA ALA A 285 15.81 -21.58 -16.00
C ALA A 285 16.02 -22.15 -17.42
N PRO A 286 15.01 -22.12 -18.29
CA PRO A 286 15.04 -22.77 -19.60
C PRO A 286 16.09 -22.18 -20.55
N SER A 287 16.56 -20.96 -20.27
CA SER A 287 17.64 -20.30 -21.00
C SER A 287 19.03 -20.89 -20.73
N ILE A 288 19.17 -21.76 -19.73
CA ILE A 288 20.43 -22.42 -19.38
C ILE A 288 20.35 -23.87 -19.87
N TYR A 289 21.24 -24.20 -20.81
CA TYR A 289 21.35 -25.55 -21.36
C TYR A 289 21.97 -26.53 -20.36
N GLY A 290 21.38 -27.72 -20.24
CA GLY A 290 21.84 -28.80 -19.36
C GLY A 290 21.55 -28.55 -17.88
N TYR A 291 22.39 -29.15 -17.01
CA TYR A 291 22.27 -29.12 -15.55
C TYR A 291 20.95 -29.66 -15.00
N GLU A 292 20.41 -30.72 -15.60
CA GLU A 292 19.13 -31.31 -15.19
C GLU A 292 19.12 -31.67 -13.69
N ASP A 293 20.18 -32.32 -13.18
CA ASP A 293 20.31 -32.66 -11.76
C ASP A 293 20.29 -31.41 -10.84
N ILE A 294 20.87 -30.29 -11.29
CA ILE A 294 20.88 -29.04 -10.52
C ILE A 294 19.51 -28.37 -10.57
N LYS A 295 18.86 -28.37 -11.74
CA LYS A 295 17.50 -27.85 -11.91
C LYS A 295 16.49 -28.65 -11.09
N GLU A 296 16.64 -29.97 -11.04
CA GLU A 296 15.89 -30.86 -10.17
C GLU A 296 16.10 -30.52 -8.69
N ALA A 297 17.35 -30.36 -8.25
CA ALA A 297 17.64 -29.95 -6.88
C ALA A 297 17.04 -28.58 -6.53
N LEU A 298 17.06 -27.61 -7.46
CA LEU A 298 16.43 -26.29 -7.29
C LEU A 298 14.91 -26.40 -7.24
N ALA A 299 14.29 -27.23 -8.09
CA ALA A 299 12.85 -27.48 -8.06
C ALA A 299 12.43 -28.08 -6.72
N LEU A 300 13.12 -29.12 -6.26
CA LEU A 300 12.87 -29.74 -4.95
C LEU A 300 13.05 -28.73 -3.80
N GLN A 301 14.05 -27.85 -3.88
CA GLN A 301 14.23 -26.78 -2.90
C GLN A 301 13.03 -25.81 -2.88
N LEU A 302 12.52 -25.42 -4.05
CA LEU A 302 11.39 -24.48 -4.17
C LEU A 302 10.09 -25.06 -3.61
N PHE A 303 9.81 -26.35 -3.84
CA PHE A 303 8.66 -27.03 -3.25
C PHE A 303 8.83 -27.31 -1.76
N SER A 304 10.08 -27.49 -1.31
CA SER A 304 10.43 -27.81 0.08
C SER A 304 9.76 -29.10 0.59
N GLY A 305 10.04 -29.46 1.84
CA GLY A 305 9.44 -30.60 2.53
C GLY A 305 8.42 -30.17 3.59
N VAL A 306 7.71 -31.16 4.14
CA VAL A 306 6.76 -30.92 5.24
C VAL A 306 7.50 -30.96 6.57
N VAL A 307 7.29 -29.92 7.38
CA VAL A 307 7.75 -29.86 8.77
C VAL A 307 7.02 -30.91 9.60
N LYS A 308 7.77 -31.71 10.37
CA LYS A 308 7.18 -32.72 11.27
C LYS A 308 7.49 -32.40 12.72
N ASN A 309 6.43 -32.33 13.54
CA ASN A 309 6.56 -32.26 14.99
C ASN A 309 6.53 -33.69 15.55
N LEU A 310 7.59 -34.06 16.24
CA LEU A 310 7.74 -35.38 16.84
C LEU A 310 7.05 -35.42 18.20
N PRO A 311 6.61 -36.61 18.68
CA PRO A 311 5.94 -36.75 19.97
C PRO A 311 6.79 -36.32 21.18
N ASP A 312 8.11 -36.22 21.01
CA ASP A 312 9.07 -35.76 22.02
C ASP A 312 9.19 -34.22 22.10
N GLY A 313 8.41 -33.49 21.30
CA GLY A 313 8.44 -32.03 21.22
C GLY A 313 9.54 -31.47 20.31
N SER A 314 10.35 -32.32 19.68
CA SER A 314 11.34 -31.88 18.70
C SER A 314 10.69 -31.65 17.31
N ARG A 315 11.29 -30.76 16.53
CA ARG A 315 10.82 -30.38 15.19
C ARG A 315 11.84 -30.80 14.14
N THR A 316 11.37 -31.55 13.14
CA THR A 316 12.17 -31.88 11.95
C THR A 316 11.93 -30.81 10.88
N ARG A 317 13.01 -30.24 10.33
CA ARG A 317 12.94 -29.23 9.27
C ARG A 317 12.33 -29.81 7.99
N GLY A 318 11.49 -29.03 7.33
CA GLY A 318 11.03 -29.30 5.96
C GLY A 318 11.96 -28.71 4.90
N ASP A 319 12.68 -27.63 5.26
CA ASP A 319 13.45 -26.84 4.32
C ASP A 319 14.73 -27.53 3.85
N ILE A 320 14.94 -27.49 2.53
CA ILE A 320 16.11 -28.04 1.86
C ILE A 320 17.12 -26.90 1.65
N HIS A 321 18.24 -26.98 2.36
CA HIS A 321 19.38 -26.11 2.10
C HIS A 321 20.31 -26.74 1.08
N MET A 322 20.67 -25.98 0.05
CA MET A 322 21.60 -26.41 -0.99
C MET A 322 22.80 -25.48 -1.11
N MET A 323 23.93 -26.04 -1.52
CA MET A 323 25.16 -25.30 -1.79
C MET A 323 25.62 -25.63 -3.22
N LEU A 324 25.69 -24.61 -4.06
CA LEU A 324 26.18 -24.74 -5.44
C LEU A 324 27.65 -24.34 -5.52
N VAL A 325 28.54 -25.33 -5.59
CA VAL A 325 29.99 -25.14 -5.79
C VAL A 325 30.36 -25.50 -7.21
N GLY A 326 31.30 -24.75 -7.79
CA GLY A 326 31.83 -25.06 -9.13
C GLY A 326 32.75 -23.94 -9.62
N ASP A 327 33.13 -23.99 -10.88
CA ASP A 327 34.04 -23.01 -11.48
C ASP A 327 33.40 -21.62 -11.64
N PRO A 328 34.19 -20.56 -11.84
CA PRO A 328 33.65 -19.28 -12.29
C PRO A 328 33.08 -19.40 -13.71
N GLY A 329 32.00 -18.66 -14.01
CA GLY A 329 31.45 -18.56 -15.37
C GLY A 329 30.42 -19.62 -15.78
N ILE A 330 30.15 -20.64 -14.96
CA ILE A 330 29.19 -21.72 -15.27
C ILE A 330 27.71 -21.38 -14.93
N ALA A 331 27.30 -20.11 -15.09
CA ALA A 331 25.92 -19.63 -14.87
C ALA A 331 25.29 -19.84 -13.46
N LYS A 332 26.03 -20.27 -12.43
CA LYS A 332 25.53 -20.42 -11.04
C LYS A 332 24.72 -19.22 -10.52
N SER A 333 25.26 -18.01 -10.65
CA SER A 333 24.57 -16.79 -10.20
C SER A 333 23.32 -16.49 -11.01
N GLN A 334 23.25 -16.93 -12.28
CA GLN A 334 22.08 -16.76 -13.12
C GLN A 334 20.96 -17.72 -12.71
N LEU A 335 21.29 -18.97 -12.39
CA LEU A 335 20.35 -19.94 -11.80
C LEU A 335 19.74 -19.40 -10.51
N LEU A 336 20.57 -18.91 -9.58
CA LEU A 336 20.09 -18.37 -8.30
C LEU A 336 19.18 -17.15 -8.48
N ARG A 337 19.51 -16.23 -9.41
CA ARG A 337 18.63 -15.09 -9.72
C ARG A 337 17.29 -15.52 -10.31
N TYR A 338 17.27 -16.58 -11.10
CA TYR A 338 16.03 -17.11 -11.65
C TYR A 338 15.14 -17.68 -10.54
N VAL A 339 15.71 -18.48 -9.64
CA VAL A 339 14.98 -19.03 -8.48
C VAL A 339 14.45 -17.94 -7.56
N VAL A 340 15.24 -16.88 -7.31
CA VAL A 340 14.78 -15.72 -6.53
C VAL A 340 13.57 -15.03 -7.16
N LYS A 341 13.47 -14.99 -8.49
CA LYS A 341 12.30 -14.42 -9.19
C LYS A 341 11.07 -15.32 -9.13
N LEU A 342 11.26 -16.64 -9.07
CA LEU A 342 10.16 -17.60 -8.94
C LEU A 342 9.63 -17.67 -7.51
N SER A 343 10.51 -17.52 -6.52
CA SER A 343 10.13 -17.62 -5.11
C SER A 343 9.41 -16.34 -4.64
N PRO A 344 8.21 -16.43 -4.04
CA PRO A 344 7.45 -15.26 -3.59
C PRO A 344 8.20 -14.39 -2.57
N ARG A 345 9.08 -14.99 -1.77
CA ARG A 345 9.90 -14.31 -0.74
C ARG A 345 11.39 -14.44 -1.00
N GLY A 346 11.78 -14.60 -2.26
CA GLY A 346 13.17 -14.75 -2.66
C GLY A 346 13.98 -13.48 -2.39
N VAL A 347 15.07 -13.58 -1.61
CA VAL A 347 16.02 -12.48 -1.41
C VAL A 347 17.39 -12.88 -1.93
N PHE A 348 17.96 -12.07 -2.84
CA PHE A 348 19.31 -12.29 -3.36
C PHE A 348 20.34 -11.44 -2.61
N ALA A 349 21.28 -12.10 -1.92
CA ALA A 349 22.40 -11.43 -1.26
C ALA A 349 23.75 -11.87 -1.86
N SER A 350 24.67 -10.92 -2.04
CA SER A 350 26.05 -11.18 -2.45
C SER A 350 26.98 -11.10 -1.24
N GLY A 351 27.99 -11.97 -1.17
CA GLY A 351 28.92 -12.03 -0.02
C GLY A 351 29.68 -10.72 0.27
N ARG A 352 29.73 -9.78 -0.68
CA ARG A 352 30.32 -8.43 -0.46
C ARG A 352 29.36 -7.45 0.24
N SER A 353 28.05 -7.67 0.13
CA SER A 353 27.00 -6.81 0.69
C SER A 353 26.30 -7.44 1.89
N ALA A 354 26.58 -8.72 2.18
CA ALA A 354 26.03 -9.44 3.32
C ALA A 354 26.95 -9.32 4.53
N SER A 355 26.50 -8.63 5.59
CA SER A 355 27.08 -8.74 6.92
C SER A 355 26.30 -9.79 7.73
N ALA A 356 26.93 -10.43 8.73
CA ALA A 356 26.23 -11.38 9.60
C ALA A 356 24.97 -10.74 10.22
N SER A 357 25.09 -9.46 10.62
CA SER A 357 24.02 -8.60 11.12
C SER A 357 22.99 -8.17 10.06
N GLY A 358 23.29 -8.26 8.76
CA GLY A 358 22.36 -7.98 7.67
C GLY A 358 21.57 -9.20 7.20
N LEU A 359 22.00 -10.41 7.58
CA LEU A 359 21.31 -11.68 7.33
C LEU A 359 20.47 -12.16 8.53
N THR A 360 20.68 -11.57 9.71
CA THR A 360 19.91 -11.84 10.93
C THR A 360 19.22 -10.56 11.41
N ALA A 361 18.10 -10.68 12.12
CA ALA A 361 17.43 -9.52 12.72
C ALA A 361 18.34 -8.79 13.72
N VAL A 362 18.37 -7.45 13.65
CA VAL A 362 19.08 -6.59 14.61
C VAL A 362 18.08 -5.59 15.20
N SER A 363 17.97 -5.58 16.52
CA SER A 363 17.22 -4.55 17.24
C SER A 363 18.09 -3.29 17.40
N TYR A 364 17.66 -2.16 16.83
CA TYR A 364 18.24 -0.86 17.16
C TYR A 364 17.52 -0.28 18.36
N THR A 365 18.14 -0.34 19.54
CA THR A 365 17.68 0.42 20.71
C THR A 365 18.07 1.88 20.51
N HIS A 366 17.09 2.73 20.20
CA HIS A 366 17.29 4.18 20.29
C HIS A 366 17.49 4.54 21.77
N LEU A 367 18.75 4.69 22.19
CA LEU A 367 19.07 5.40 23.42
C LEU A 367 18.55 6.84 23.24
N ARG A 368 17.42 7.16 23.89
CA ARG A 368 17.01 8.54 24.11
C ARG A 368 18.12 9.19 24.94
N ALA A 369 18.98 9.96 24.28
CA ALA A 369 19.82 10.91 24.97
C ALA A 369 18.87 11.92 25.65
N HIS A 370 18.67 11.72 26.96
CA HIS A 370 18.24 12.79 27.84
C HIS A 370 19.40 13.77 27.90
N GLU A 371 19.35 14.83 27.09
CA GLU A 371 20.10 16.05 27.38
C GLU A 371 19.23 16.88 28.34
N THR A 372 19.78 17.02 29.55
CA THR A 372 19.36 17.88 30.67
C THR A 372 19.30 19.35 30.32
#